data_AF-A0A8T3P2G4-F1
#
_entry.id   AF-A0A8T3P2G4-F1
#
_cell.length_a   1.000
_cell.length_b   1.000
_cell.length_c   1.000
_cell.angle_alpha   90.00
_cell.angle_beta   90.00
_cell.angle_gamma   90.00
#
_symmetry.space_group_name_H-M   'P 1'
#
loop_
_entity.id
_entity.type
_entity.pdbx_description
1 polymer ?
#
loop_
_entity_poly.entity_id
_entity_poly.type
_entity_poly.pdbx_seq_one_letter_code
_entity_poly.pdbx_strand_id
1 'polypeptide(L)'
;ANPIHARLTRLLLEEYGFGHLERKHSSYFTTMLQAANMRIEPEHYLALVPWEVLALTNQSFLFSEQRRYFLRYIGGLLYFETAVPAAFRHYQAAARRLGIAEDGRAYWNLHIHADERHGRWMLHDVALPLVEQYSHDAWQMVWGYDQQRNMSARAGKAVVRAVREAQQSLGGAR
;
A
#
# COMPACT_ATOMS: atom_id res chain seq x y z
N ALA A 1 19.70 3.00 -18.74
CA ALA A 1 18.43 3.34 -18.08
C ALA A 1 18.33 4.86 -17.94
N ASN A 2 17.14 5.46 -18.07
CA ASN A 2 16.97 6.90 -17.82
C ASN A 2 16.79 7.17 -16.30
N PRO A 3 16.90 8.43 -15.82
CA PRO A 3 16.83 8.75 -14.40
C PRO A 3 15.51 8.31 -13.73
N ILE A 4 14.38 8.45 -14.43
CA ILE A 4 13.04 8.06 -13.97
C ILE A 4 12.99 6.56 -13.70
N HIS A 5 13.44 5.75 -14.67
CA HIS A 5 13.51 4.30 -14.53
C HIS A 5 14.43 3.92 -13.38
N ALA A 6 15.63 4.50 -13.29
CA ALA A 6 16.56 4.21 -12.20
C ALA A 6 15.94 4.51 -10.81
N ARG A 7 15.16 5.60 -10.70
CA ARG A 7 14.46 5.95 -9.47
C ARG A 7 13.37 4.93 -9.11
N LEU A 8 12.54 4.56 -10.07
CA LEU A 8 11.50 3.54 -9.89
C LEU A 8 12.10 2.19 -9.49
N THR A 9 13.19 1.76 -10.15
CA THR A 9 13.90 0.54 -9.80
C THR A 9 14.42 0.58 -8.37
N ARG A 10 15.02 1.70 -7.95
CA ARG A 10 15.51 1.86 -6.58
C ARG A 10 14.38 1.77 -5.55
N LEU A 11 13.25 2.43 -5.80
CA LEU A 11 12.07 2.34 -4.93
C LEU A 11 11.62 0.88 -4.79
N LEU A 12 11.43 0.16 -5.90
CA LEU A 12 10.99 -1.24 -5.88
C LEU A 12 12.03 -2.19 -5.22
N LEU A 13 13.32 -1.89 -5.35
CA LEU A 13 14.36 -2.65 -4.64
C LEU A 13 14.31 -2.43 -3.12
N GLU A 14 13.95 -1.23 -2.66
CA GLU A 14 13.73 -0.94 -1.23
C GLU A 14 12.58 -1.81 -0.68
N GLU A 15 11.46 -1.91 -1.40
CA GLU A 15 10.33 -2.80 -1.03
C GLU A 15 10.73 -4.28 -0.91
N TYR A 16 11.71 -4.69 -1.72
CA TYR A 16 12.30 -6.03 -1.70
C TYR A 16 13.47 -6.19 -0.71
N GLY A 17 13.67 -5.23 0.20
CA GLY A 17 14.73 -5.28 1.21
C GLY A 17 16.13 -5.26 0.62
N PHE A 18 16.30 -4.70 -0.58
CA PHE A 18 17.53 -4.80 -1.39
C PHE A 18 18.02 -6.25 -1.60
N GLY A 19 17.10 -7.21 -1.67
CA GLY A 19 17.42 -8.63 -1.86
C GLY A 19 17.73 -9.39 -0.56
N HIS A 20 17.69 -8.72 0.59
CA HIS A 20 17.79 -9.35 1.89
C HIS A 20 16.40 -9.77 2.38
N LEU A 21 16.15 -11.08 2.48
CA LEU A 21 14.83 -11.61 2.83
C LEU A 21 14.35 -11.08 4.18
N GLU A 22 15.22 -11.00 5.17
CA GLU A 22 14.92 -10.49 6.50
C GLU A 22 14.54 -9.00 6.51
N ARG A 23 14.90 -8.25 5.46
CA ARG A 23 14.56 -6.84 5.27
C ARG A 23 13.42 -6.61 4.29
N LYS A 24 12.93 -7.67 3.63
CA LYS A 24 11.81 -7.56 2.69
C LYS A 24 10.56 -7.11 3.44
N HIS A 25 9.80 -6.18 2.88
CA HIS A 25 8.60 -5.66 3.53
C HIS A 25 7.58 -6.76 3.86
N SER A 26 7.49 -7.80 3.03
CA SER A 26 6.64 -8.96 3.32
C SER A 26 7.10 -9.77 4.54
N SER A 27 8.40 -9.80 4.84
CA SER A 27 8.91 -10.50 6.03
C SER A 27 8.51 -9.76 7.31
N TYR A 28 8.60 -8.42 7.31
CA TYR A 28 8.04 -7.60 8.38
C TYR A 28 6.53 -7.78 8.53
N PHE A 29 5.79 -7.91 7.42
CA PHE A 29 4.36 -8.20 7.45
C PHE A 29 4.06 -9.57 8.07
N THR A 30 4.85 -10.60 7.75
CA THR A 30 4.75 -11.92 8.40
C THR A 30 4.99 -11.83 9.90
N THR A 31 6.02 -11.12 10.35
CA THR A 31 6.28 -10.89 11.79
C THR A 31 5.12 -10.18 12.48
N MET A 32 4.53 -9.17 11.82
CA MET A 32 3.34 -8.47 12.32
C MET A 32 2.15 -9.42 12.49
N LEU A 33 1.89 -10.30 11.51
CA LEU A 33 0.82 -11.31 11.61
C LEU A 33 1.08 -12.30 12.76
N GLN A 34 2.31 -12.78 12.91
CA GLN A 34 2.69 -13.68 14.00
C GLN A 34 2.48 -13.03 15.38
N ALA A 35 2.89 -11.78 15.53
CA ALA A 35 2.69 -11.02 16.77
C ALA A 35 1.20 -10.79 17.09
N ALA A 36 0.34 -10.80 16.08
CA ALA A 36 -1.12 -10.76 16.22
C ALA A 36 -1.77 -12.16 16.35
N ASN A 37 -0.97 -13.23 16.47
CA ASN A 37 -1.42 -14.63 16.48
C ASN A 37 -2.25 -15.02 15.24
N MET A 38 -1.91 -14.46 14.08
CA MET A 38 -2.57 -14.75 12.80
C MET A 38 -1.79 -15.77 11.98
N ARG A 39 -2.50 -16.44 11.07
CA ARG A 39 -1.94 -17.33 10.06
C ARG A 39 -1.17 -16.52 9.03
N ILE A 40 -0.07 -17.08 8.54
CA ILE A 40 0.90 -16.37 7.68
C ILE A 40 0.91 -16.87 6.25
N GLU A 41 0.20 -17.97 5.99
CA GLU A 41 0.07 -18.57 4.68
C GLU A 41 -0.66 -17.59 3.73
N PRO A 42 -0.13 -17.34 2.52
CA PRO A 42 -0.82 -16.54 1.53
C PRO A 42 -2.26 -17.03 1.32
N GLU A 43 -3.19 -16.09 1.13
CA GLU A 43 -4.60 -16.36 0.83
C GLU A 43 -5.41 -17.10 1.92
N HIS A 44 -4.82 -17.40 3.09
CA HIS A 44 -5.53 -18.06 4.19
C HIS A 44 -6.87 -17.37 4.54
N TYR A 45 -6.89 -16.04 4.49
CA TYR A 45 -8.06 -15.23 4.83
C TYR A 45 -8.86 -14.75 3.61
N LEU A 46 -8.61 -15.27 2.41
CA LEU A 46 -9.21 -14.77 1.17
C LEU A 46 -10.75 -14.70 1.23
N ALA A 47 -11.39 -15.71 1.84
CA ALA A 47 -12.85 -15.77 1.99
C ALA A 47 -13.43 -14.65 2.89
N LEU A 48 -12.61 -14.01 3.73
CA LEU A 48 -13.01 -12.91 4.61
C LEU A 48 -12.79 -11.53 3.97
N VAL A 49 -12.01 -11.45 2.89
CA VAL A 49 -11.61 -10.19 2.29
C VAL A 49 -12.77 -9.62 1.48
N PRO A 50 -13.23 -8.37 1.77
CA PRO A 50 -14.25 -7.73 0.94
C PRO A 50 -13.78 -7.60 -0.51
N TRP A 51 -14.68 -7.82 -1.46
CA TRP A 51 -14.35 -7.76 -2.88
C TRP A 51 -13.78 -6.38 -3.30
N GLU A 52 -14.12 -5.30 -2.59
CA GLU A 52 -13.56 -3.97 -2.84
C GLU A 52 -12.04 -3.91 -2.61
N VAL A 53 -11.53 -4.69 -1.65
CA VAL A 53 -10.07 -4.85 -1.40
C VAL A 53 -9.43 -5.63 -2.54
N LEU A 54 -10.07 -6.71 -3.00
CA LEU A 54 -9.60 -7.49 -4.15
C LEU A 54 -9.59 -6.65 -5.43
N ALA A 55 -10.61 -5.83 -5.65
CA ALA A 55 -10.70 -4.93 -6.81
C ALA A 55 -9.60 -3.87 -6.78
N LEU A 56 -9.25 -3.34 -5.60
CA LEU A 56 -8.10 -2.44 -5.43
C LEU A 56 -6.78 -3.13 -5.82
N THR A 57 -6.55 -4.35 -5.34
CA THR A 57 -5.35 -5.14 -5.69
C THR A 57 -5.29 -5.46 -7.19
N ASN A 58 -6.40 -5.90 -7.78
CA ASN A 58 -6.48 -6.24 -9.20
C ASN A 58 -6.27 -5.02 -10.10
N GLN A 59 -6.66 -3.82 -9.67
CA GLN A 59 -6.37 -2.58 -10.39
C GLN A 59 -4.85 -2.36 -10.53
N SER A 60 -4.08 -2.60 -9.47
CA SER A 60 -2.62 -2.47 -9.49
C SER A 60 -1.98 -3.42 -10.52
N PHE A 61 -2.44 -4.68 -10.57
CA PHE A 61 -2.00 -5.66 -11.57
C PHE A 61 -2.37 -5.24 -13.00
N LEU A 62 -3.62 -4.80 -13.23
CA LEU A 62 -4.05 -4.33 -14.55
C LEU A 62 -3.16 -3.19 -15.07
N PHE A 63 -2.81 -2.25 -14.19
CA PHE A 63 -2.00 -1.09 -14.56
C PHE A 63 -0.52 -1.44 -14.76
N SER A 64 0.03 -2.38 -13.99
CA SER A 64 1.43 -2.78 -14.11
C SER A 64 1.69 -3.72 -15.29
N GLU A 65 0.71 -4.54 -15.69
CA GLU A 65 0.84 -5.47 -16.81
C GLU A 65 0.61 -4.82 -18.18
N GLN A 66 -0.15 -3.71 -18.25
CA GLN A 66 -0.45 -3.04 -19.51
C GLN A 66 0.25 -1.70 -19.64
N ARG A 67 1.25 -1.64 -20.52
CA ARG A 67 2.05 -0.42 -20.77
C ARG A 67 1.23 0.83 -21.08
N ARG A 68 0.06 0.69 -21.72
CA ARG A 68 -0.84 1.83 -22.00
C ARG A 68 -1.34 2.55 -20.75
N TYR A 69 -1.27 1.92 -19.58
CA TYR A 69 -1.67 2.49 -18.29
C TYR A 69 -0.49 3.01 -17.48
N PHE A 70 0.71 3.09 -18.06
CA PHE A 70 1.92 3.52 -17.33
C PHE A 70 1.73 4.84 -16.57
N LEU A 71 1.21 5.89 -17.21
CA LEU A 71 1.00 7.18 -16.52
C LEU A 71 -0.07 7.08 -15.41
N ARG A 72 -1.09 6.24 -15.59
CA ARG A 72 -2.10 5.97 -14.55
C ARG A 72 -1.49 5.21 -13.37
N TYR A 73 -0.64 4.23 -13.64
CA TYR A 73 0.11 3.50 -12.61
C TYR A 73 0.97 4.47 -11.79
N ILE A 74 1.71 5.36 -12.44
CA ILE A 74 2.54 6.37 -11.76
C ILE A 74 1.68 7.30 -10.90
N GLY A 75 0.52 7.74 -11.38
CA GLY A 75 -0.42 8.53 -10.59
C GLY A 75 -0.90 7.79 -9.34
N GLY A 76 -1.29 6.53 -9.49
CA GLY A 76 -1.71 5.68 -8.36
C GLY A 76 -0.59 5.41 -7.37
N LEU A 77 0.63 5.15 -7.85
CA LEU A 77 1.81 4.96 -7.01
C LEU A 77 2.16 6.25 -6.26
N LEU A 78 2.08 7.42 -6.90
CA LEU A 78 2.27 8.71 -6.25
C LEU A 78 1.27 8.91 -5.10
N TYR A 79 0.00 8.57 -5.28
CA TYR A 79 -0.97 8.59 -4.18
C TYR A 79 -0.56 7.64 -3.06
N PHE A 80 -0.18 6.41 -3.40
CA PHE A 80 0.22 5.40 -2.42
C PHE A 80 1.37 5.89 -1.54
N GLU A 81 2.48 6.32 -2.16
CA GLU A 81 3.69 6.78 -1.47
C GLU A 81 3.52 8.07 -0.67
N THR A 82 2.46 8.85 -0.93
CA THR A 82 2.21 10.11 -0.22
C THR A 82 1.12 10.00 0.85
N ALA A 83 0.17 9.07 0.71
CA ALA A 83 -1.03 9.01 1.56
C ALA A 83 -1.07 7.84 2.55
N VAL A 84 -0.68 6.63 2.12
CA VAL A 84 -0.62 5.43 2.98
C VAL A 84 0.25 5.60 4.24
N PRO A 85 1.41 6.29 4.19
CA PRO A 85 2.28 6.52 5.34
C PRO A 85 1.56 7.16 6.54
N ALA A 86 0.67 8.11 6.24
CA ALA A 86 -0.10 8.82 7.25
C ALA A 86 -1.08 7.87 7.96
N ALA A 87 -1.66 6.92 7.24
CA ALA A 87 -2.57 5.92 7.81
C ALA A 87 -1.85 4.97 8.76
N PHE A 88 -0.59 4.61 8.47
CA PHE A 88 0.17 3.66 9.28
C PHE A 88 0.50 4.16 10.68
N ARG A 89 0.57 5.48 10.89
CA ARG A 89 0.69 6.07 12.23
C ARG A 89 -0.50 5.67 13.13
N HIS A 90 -1.71 5.60 12.57
CA HIS A 90 -2.89 5.17 13.31
C HIS A 90 -2.86 3.68 13.61
N TYR A 91 -2.40 2.85 12.67
CA TYR A 91 -2.26 1.40 12.89
C TYR A 91 -1.21 1.08 13.94
N GLN A 92 -0.05 1.74 13.88
CA GLN A 92 1.02 1.60 14.87
C GLN A 92 0.54 2.00 16.28
N ALA A 93 -0.19 3.10 16.40
CA ALA A 93 -0.79 3.51 17.66
C ALA A 93 -1.84 2.51 18.16
N ALA A 94 -2.69 1.97 17.28
CA ALA A 94 -3.68 0.96 17.63
C ALA A 94 -3.01 -0.34 18.12
N ALA A 95 -1.99 -0.82 17.41
CA ALA A 95 -1.22 -2.01 17.77
C ALA A 95 -0.56 -1.86 19.15
N ARG A 96 -0.01 -0.67 19.45
CA ARG A 96 0.53 -0.36 20.78
C ARG A 96 -0.52 -0.46 21.88
N ARG A 97 -1.74 0.04 21.65
CA ARG A 97 -2.84 -0.08 22.63
C ARG A 97 -3.28 -1.54 22.83
N LEU A 98 -3.15 -2.38 21.81
CA LEU A 98 -3.48 -3.80 21.86
C LEU A 98 -2.33 -4.68 22.42
N GLY A 99 -1.21 -4.08 22.83
CA GLY A 99 -0.10 -4.81 23.44
C GLY A 99 0.80 -5.57 22.46
N ILE A 100 0.68 -5.33 21.15
CA ILE A 100 1.59 -5.92 20.14
C ILE A 100 3.00 -5.37 20.37
N ALA A 101 4.00 -6.24 20.50
CA ALA A 101 5.39 -5.88 20.76
C ALA A 101 6.04 -5.10 19.61
N GLU A 102 7.23 -4.52 19.85
CA GLU A 102 7.88 -3.61 18.90
C GLU A 102 8.25 -4.28 17.57
N ASP A 103 8.72 -5.52 17.62
CA ASP A 103 8.98 -6.36 16.45
C ASP A 103 7.72 -6.58 15.59
N GLY A 104 6.58 -6.83 16.24
CA GLY A 104 5.27 -6.92 15.59
C GLY A 104 4.78 -5.59 14.99
N ARG A 105 5.33 -4.45 15.42
CA ARG A 105 5.03 -3.11 14.87
C ARG A 105 6.01 -2.67 13.78
N ALA A 106 7.08 -3.42 13.56
CA ALA A 106 8.18 -3.04 12.67
C ALA A 106 7.73 -2.78 11.23
N TYR A 107 6.70 -3.48 10.74
CA TYR A 107 6.12 -3.24 9.42
C TYR A 107 5.63 -1.81 9.23
N TRP A 108 4.85 -1.28 10.19
CA TRP A 108 4.38 0.12 10.12
C TRP A 108 5.50 1.11 10.38
N ASN A 109 6.39 0.82 11.33
CA ASN A 109 7.53 1.69 11.63
C ASN A 109 8.42 1.89 10.40
N LEU A 110 8.72 0.82 9.67
CA LEU A 110 9.56 0.85 8.47
C LEU A 110 9.02 1.84 7.44
N HIS A 111 7.75 1.71 7.10
CA HIS A 111 7.08 2.60 6.15
C HIS A 111 7.08 4.04 6.69
N ILE A 112 6.60 4.29 7.92
CA ILE A 112 6.58 5.65 8.50
C ILE A 112 7.93 6.39 8.36
N HIS A 113 9.07 5.68 8.45
CA HIS A 113 10.41 6.27 8.25
C HIS A 113 10.86 6.33 6.77
N ALA A 114 10.53 5.35 5.95
CA ALA A 114 10.90 5.31 4.52
C ALA A 114 10.11 6.32 3.68
N ASP A 115 8.89 6.62 4.11
CA ASP A 115 7.84 7.20 3.29
C ASP A 115 8.04 8.69 2.96
N GLU A 116 8.66 9.48 3.84
CA GLU A 116 8.99 10.88 3.49
C GLU A 116 9.93 10.93 2.27
N ARG A 117 10.79 9.92 2.12
CA ARG A 117 11.72 9.85 1.01
C ARG A 117 11.05 9.33 -0.26
N HIS A 118 10.23 8.28 -0.15
CA HIS A 118 9.53 7.69 -1.30
C HIS A 118 8.54 8.67 -1.92
N GLY A 119 7.72 9.35 -1.11
CA GLY A 119 6.80 10.37 -1.61
C GLY A 119 7.51 11.51 -2.34
N ARG A 120 8.65 11.98 -1.81
CA ARG A 120 9.47 13.01 -2.47
C ARG A 120 10.07 12.52 -3.79
N TRP A 121 10.59 11.30 -3.83
CA TRP A 121 11.10 10.69 -5.06
C TRP A 121 10.00 10.54 -6.11
N MET A 122 8.84 10.02 -5.71
CA MET A 122 7.71 9.87 -6.62
C MET A 122 7.25 11.21 -7.17
N LEU A 123 7.21 12.28 -6.37
CA LEU A 123 6.79 13.58 -6.85
C LEU A 123 7.85 14.25 -7.75
N HIS A 124 9.06 14.44 -7.22
CA HIS A 124 10.08 15.28 -7.86
C HIS A 124 10.93 14.55 -8.90
N ASP A 125 11.24 13.28 -8.66
CA ASP A 125 12.17 12.53 -9.52
C ASP A 125 11.44 11.66 -10.56
N VAL A 126 10.13 11.47 -10.42
CA VAL A 126 9.32 10.61 -11.30
C VAL A 126 8.14 11.36 -11.91
N ALA A 127 7.18 11.82 -11.10
CA ALA A 127 5.90 12.35 -11.59
C ALA A 127 6.07 13.67 -12.36
N LEU A 128 6.73 14.67 -11.77
CA LEU A 128 6.93 15.96 -12.45
C LEU A 128 7.72 15.84 -13.77
N PRO A 129 8.86 15.11 -13.84
CA PRO A 129 9.55 14.86 -15.10
C PRO A 129 8.70 14.14 -16.14
N LEU A 130 7.86 13.17 -15.73
CA LEU A 130 6.96 12.47 -16.65
C LEU A 130 5.82 13.37 -17.15
N VAL A 131 5.33 14.29 -16.33
CA VAL A 131 4.33 15.30 -16.74
C VAL A 131 4.92 16.23 -17.80
N GLU A 132 6.17 16.66 -17.63
CA GLU A 132 6.88 17.47 -18.64
C GLU A 132 7.10 16.69 -19.94
N GLN A 133 7.55 15.43 -19.83
CA GLN A 133 7.82 14.56 -20.98
C GLN A 133 6.54 14.20 -21.77
N TYR A 134 5.42 13.97 -21.07
CA TYR A 134 4.15 13.53 -21.64
C TYR A 134 3.05 14.58 -21.41
N SER A 135 3.32 15.84 -21.73
CA SER A 135 2.45 16.97 -21.41
C SER A 135 1.00 16.84 -21.90
N HIS A 136 0.79 16.28 -23.09
CA HIS A 136 -0.56 16.05 -23.65
C HIS A 136 -1.33 14.92 -22.96
N ASP A 137 -0.61 13.98 -22.32
CA ASP A 137 -1.16 12.81 -21.64
C ASP A 137 -1.09 12.90 -20.10
N ALA A 138 -0.56 14.00 -19.56
CA ALA A 138 -0.36 14.20 -18.12
C ALA A 138 -1.66 14.05 -17.30
N TRP A 139 -2.81 14.32 -17.90
CA TRP A 139 -4.13 14.10 -17.31
C TRP A 139 -4.36 12.64 -16.87
N GLN A 140 -3.72 11.66 -17.54
CA GLN A 140 -3.81 10.25 -17.16
C GLN A 140 -3.20 10.00 -15.78
N MET A 141 -2.17 10.76 -15.39
CA MET A 141 -1.56 10.64 -14.07
C MET A 141 -2.50 11.14 -12.97
N VAL A 142 -3.17 12.28 -13.20
CA VAL A 142 -4.20 12.79 -12.28
C VAL A 142 -5.35 11.78 -12.16
N TRP A 143 -5.75 11.18 -13.28
CA TRP A 143 -6.78 10.13 -13.27
C TRP A 143 -6.35 8.91 -12.45
N GLY A 144 -5.14 8.40 -12.66
CA GLY A 144 -4.60 7.28 -11.88
C GLY A 144 -4.52 7.57 -10.38
N TYR A 145 -4.12 8.80 -10.01
CA TYR A 145 -4.08 9.26 -8.63
C TYR A 145 -5.47 9.22 -7.98
N ASP A 146 -6.48 9.81 -8.63
CA ASP A 146 -7.85 9.83 -8.10
C ASP A 146 -8.51 8.43 -8.14
N GLN A 147 -8.20 7.61 -9.15
CA GLN A 147 -8.62 6.19 -9.19
C GLN A 147 -8.11 5.43 -7.99
N GLN A 148 -6.81 5.55 -7.67
CA GLN A 148 -6.23 4.89 -6.51
C GLN A 148 -6.88 5.39 -5.22
N ARG A 149 -6.99 6.71 -5.03
CA ARG A 149 -7.65 7.32 -3.87
C ARG A 149 -9.06 6.78 -3.66
N ASN A 150 -9.88 6.78 -4.72
CA ASN A 150 -11.28 6.36 -4.64
C ASN A 150 -11.40 4.85 -4.35
N MET A 151 -10.57 4.02 -4.98
CA MET A 151 -10.53 2.58 -4.72
C MET A 151 -10.08 2.28 -3.29
N SER A 152 -9.03 2.96 -2.79
CA SER A 152 -8.59 2.85 -1.40
C SER A 152 -9.69 3.25 -0.42
N ALA A 153 -10.41 4.35 -0.67
CA ALA A 153 -11.52 4.78 0.17
C ALA A 153 -12.67 3.77 0.21
N ARG A 154 -13.00 3.15 -0.93
CA ARG A 154 -14.03 2.09 -1.01
C ARG A 154 -13.60 0.84 -0.25
N ALA A 155 -12.37 0.38 -0.45
CA ALA A 155 -11.79 -0.75 0.27
C ALA A 155 -11.78 -0.52 1.79
N GLY A 156 -11.33 0.66 2.23
CA GLY A 156 -11.33 1.02 3.65
C GLY A 156 -12.72 1.02 4.27
N LYS A 157 -13.73 1.60 3.59
CA LYS A 157 -15.13 1.55 4.04
C LYS A 157 -15.66 0.12 4.14
N ALA A 158 -15.33 -0.73 3.17
CA ALA A 158 -15.75 -2.13 3.17
C ALA A 158 -15.15 -2.92 4.35
N VAL A 159 -13.86 -2.70 4.66
CA VAL A 159 -13.21 -3.30 5.84
C VAL A 159 -13.89 -2.82 7.13
N VAL A 160 -14.16 -1.51 7.27
CA VAL A 160 -14.86 -0.97 8.46
C VAL A 160 -16.26 -1.57 8.60
N ARG A 161 -16.99 -1.74 7.50
CA ARG A 161 -18.31 -2.39 7.50
C ARG A 161 -18.22 -3.84 7.96
N ALA A 162 -17.30 -4.63 7.39
CA ALA A 162 -17.11 -6.03 7.76
C ALA A 162 -16.74 -6.19 9.24
N VAL A 163 -15.89 -5.31 9.79
CA VAL A 163 -15.55 -5.31 11.22
C VAL A 163 -16.79 -5.04 12.09
N ARG A 164 -17.64 -4.08 11.72
CA ARG A 164 -18.87 -3.76 12.47
C ARG A 164 -19.87 -4.92 12.45
N GLU A 165 -20.05 -5.56 11.29
CA GLU A 165 -20.92 -6.74 11.15
C GLU A 165 -20.40 -7.91 12.01
N ALA A 166 -19.09 -8.16 12.01
CA ALA A 166 -18.49 -9.19 12.86
C ALA A 166 -18.69 -8.89 14.37
N GLN A 167 -18.55 -7.63 14.79
CA GLN A 167 -18.80 -7.22 16.17
C GLN A 167 -20.26 -7.42 16.59
N GLN A 168 -21.22 -7.15 15.71
CA GLN A 168 -22.64 -7.37 15.99
C GLN A 168 -22.96 -8.86 16.14
N SER A 169 -22.41 -9.70 15.26
CA SER A 169 -22.57 -11.15 15.32
C SER A 169 -22.00 -11.74 16.62
N LEU A 170 -20.88 -11.20 17.12
CA LEU A 170 -20.30 -11.59 18.41
C LEU A 170 -21.10 -11.06 19.61
N GLY A 171 -21.72 -9.89 19.47
CA GLY A 171 -22.52 -9.25 20.52
C GLY A 171 -23.92 -9.84 20.70
N GLY A 172 -24.50 -10.44 19.65
CA GLY A 172 -25.80 -11.13 19.70
C GLY A 172 -25.74 -12.56 20.23
N ALA A 173 -24.54 -13.08 20.52
CA ALA A 173 -24.30 -14.41 21.10
C ALA A 173 -24.10 -14.39 22.63
N ARG A 174 -24.51 -13.30 23.30
CA ARG A 174 -24.53 -13.17 24.77
C ARG A 174 -25.95 -13.15 25.31
#